data_AF-A0A9X2SLW1-F1
#
_entry.id   AF-A0A9X2SLW1-F1
#
_cell.length_a   1.000
_cell.length_b   1.000
_cell.length_c   1.000
_cell.angle_alpha   90.00
_cell.angle_beta   90.00
_cell.angle_gamma   90.00
#
_symmetry.space_group_name_H-M   'P 1'
#
loop_
_entity.id
_entity.type
_entity.pdbx_description
1 polymer ?
#
loop_
_entity_poly.entity_id
_entity_poly.type
_entity_poly.pdbx_seq_one_letter_code
_entity_poly.pdbx_strand_id
1 'polypeptide(L)'
;MTADLNLNESPVDGSSPREQAHELAKAYSTALAIAMINENDRPFSRISENVEIDHGECRRRLTIDWHLPTLAEALHDDPRMQDSETIRSFNELNPTLVLPIYIARKGRLMNHFCVEDPAGAKLYLCGQREGQERTQIMLRVFWEVVGLTPPGNSYTAGRLEELGRKYLEVPALDADAAEARVGHVVCELRTLGLPFYPEALGRLKYVGNYMAKRHLIWLHLKARPGQAVRLSVSYRTRFSADYSPKPRKGRYQPKSIFKQLDEGARRAVGQEPYEFRIPLSMHSLCTSYHFTQTAPAGTFFLEQRFAYEQTLTMPKTHQRGTFEESLRKSEATTQGENEAGGPVAHLYARNLPSKVGDQVYAYTLLRERPPGTTALVMWLTLFASIFFWFFWRIWDGLVFADTKGIDVAALFVALPGLASIWFSRAFKDDIRPRIPLVSRIGLLAVGMSAFYALLGVVVRRGVCSPGSAVCTPELMTVFSRNALLGVALLLSVLTVWLFVRKWRFQKSYQVLQKNVIDPYSR
;
A
#
# COMPACT_ATOMS: atom_id res chain seq x y z
N MET A 1 22.02 -19.49 -21.63
CA MET A 1 21.20 -20.18 -22.64
C MET A 1 20.11 -19.23 -23.08
N THR A 2 20.49 -18.34 -24.00
CA THR A 2 19.53 -17.67 -24.86
C THR A 2 18.97 -18.74 -25.80
N ALA A 3 17.66 -18.83 -25.87
CA ALA A 3 17.06 -19.54 -26.98
C ALA A 3 17.40 -18.68 -28.19
N ASP A 4 18.06 -19.26 -29.21
CA ASP A 4 18.12 -18.64 -30.52
C ASP A 4 16.70 -18.23 -30.85
N LEU A 5 16.43 -16.92 -30.85
CA LEU A 5 15.17 -16.33 -31.27
C LEU A 5 15.11 -16.50 -32.79
N ASN A 6 15.02 -17.75 -33.25
CA ASN A 6 14.67 -18.11 -34.60
C ASN A 6 13.17 -17.81 -34.76
N LEU A 7 12.83 -16.51 -34.75
CA LEU A 7 11.70 -15.95 -35.47
C LEU A 7 12.01 -16.09 -36.97
N ASN A 8 12.32 -17.30 -37.42
CA ASN A 8 12.63 -17.64 -38.80
C ASN A 8 11.32 -17.77 -39.57
N GLU A 9 10.69 -16.65 -39.82
CA GLU A 9 10.46 -16.35 -41.23
C GLU A 9 11.78 -15.72 -41.67
N SER A 10 12.67 -16.52 -42.28
CA SER A 10 13.85 -15.97 -42.97
C SER A 10 13.32 -14.82 -43.83
N PRO A 11 13.86 -13.60 -43.71
CA PRO A 11 13.36 -12.48 -44.49
C PRO A 11 13.33 -12.94 -45.94
N VAL A 12 12.13 -12.92 -46.53
CA VAL A 12 12.00 -13.15 -47.97
C VAL A 12 12.94 -12.13 -48.59
N ASP A 13 13.97 -12.60 -49.29
CA ASP A 13 14.99 -11.78 -49.93
C ASP A 13 14.23 -10.76 -50.82
N GLY A 14 14.08 -9.52 -50.35
CA GLY A 14 13.16 -8.52 -50.91
C GLY A 14 12.16 -7.84 -49.95
N SER A 15 12.15 -8.15 -48.65
CA SER A 15 11.31 -7.40 -47.68
C SER A 15 11.72 -5.92 -47.63
N SER A 16 10.73 -5.03 -47.59
CA SER A 16 11.01 -3.59 -47.57
C SER A 16 11.72 -3.20 -46.27
N PRO A 17 12.58 -2.16 -46.27
CA PRO A 17 13.25 -1.69 -45.04
C PRO A 17 12.27 -1.40 -43.88
N ARG A 18 11.03 -1.02 -44.22
CA ARG A 18 9.97 -0.75 -43.27
C ARG A 18 9.41 -2.02 -42.61
N GLU A 19 9.28 -3.11 -43.35
CA GLU A 19 8.85 -4.41 -42.82
C GLU A 19 9.92 -4.98 -41.90
N GLN A 20 11.19 -4.94 -42.32
CA GLN A 20 12.33 -5.35 -41.50
C GLN A 20 12.40 -4.56 -40.19
N ALA A 21 12.19 -3.23 -40.24
CA ALA A 21 12.14 -2.42 -39.04
C ALA A 21 10.97 -2.79 -38.12
N HIS A 22 9.81 -3.15 -38.67
CA HIS A 22 8.67 -3.58 -37.87
C HIS A 22 8.91 -4.94 -37.19
N GLU A 23 9.53 -5.90 -37.89
CA GLU A 23 9.95 -7.19 -37.33
C GLU A 23 10.97 -7.02 -36.21
N LEU A 24 12.02 -6.21 -36.44
CA LEU A 24 13.02 -5.89 -35.43
C LEU A 24 12.39 -5.22 -34.20
N ALA A 25 11.44 -4.30 -34.40
CA ALA A 25 10.73 -3.65 -33.30
C ALA A 25 9.91 -4.67 -32.48
N LYS A 26 9.30 -5.66 -33.15
CA LYS A 26 8.55 -6.74 -32.49
C LYS A 26 9.48 -7.68 -31.71
N ALA A 27 10.61 -8.06 -32.29
CA ALA A 27 11.64 -8.88 -31.64
C ALA A 27 12.21 -8.16 -30.40
N TYR A 28 12.60 -6.90 -30.56
CA TYR A 28 13.09 -6.03 -29.48
C TYR A 28 12.08 -5.93 -28.32
N SER A 29 10.81 -5.67 -28.64
CA SER A 29 9.72 -5.60 -27.66
C SER A 29 9.54 -6.91 -26.88
N THR A 30 9.73 -8.04 -27.57
CA THR A 30 9.59 -9.39 -26.99
C THR A 30 10.76 -9.70 -26.06
N ALA A 31 11.99 -9.37 -26.48
CA ALA A 31 13.19 -9.52 -25.67
C ALA A 31 13.08 -8.73 -24.35
N LEU A 32 12.59 -7.49 -24.40
CA LEU A 32 12.34 -6.68 -23.20
C LEU A 32 11.28 -7.28 -22.26
N ALA A 33 10.23 -7.88 -22.82
CA ALA A 33 9.20 -8.57 -22.02
C ALA A 33 9.76 -9.79 -21.31
N ILE A 34 10.61 -10.57 -21.99
CA ILE A 34 11.30 -11.71 -21.39
C ILE A 34 12.22 -11.24 -20.26
N ALA A 35 13.00 -10.18 -20.49
CA ALA A 35 13.86 -9.58 -19.47
C ALA A 35 13.05 -9.14 -18.24
N MET A 36 11.89 -8.49 -18.40
CA MET A 36 11.03 -8.11 -17.27
C MET A 36 10.49 -9.29 -16.44
N ILE A 37 10.43 -10.49 -17.01
CA ILE A 37 9.97 -11.70 -16.31
C ILE A 37 11.14 -12.44 -15.66
N ASN A 38 12.34 -12.34 -16.23
CA ASN A 38 13.55 -12.92 -15.65
C ASN A 38 13.97 -12.09 -14.43
N GLU A 39 13.91 -12.69 -13.24
CA GLU A 39 14.14 -11.99 -11.95
C GLU A 39 15.55 -11.38 -11.79
N ASN A 40 16.50 -11.78 -12.64
CA ASN A 40 17.87 -11.26 -12.63
C ASN A 40 18.01 -9.94 -13.39
N ASP A 41 17.10 -9.66 -14.30
CA ASP A 41 17.17 -8.46 -15.13
C ASP A 41 16.41 -7.32 -14.46
N ARG A 42 17.10 -6.18 -14.29
CA ARG A 42 16.54 -4.96 -13.71
C ARG A 42 16.45 -3.90 -14.81
N PRO A 43 15.42 -3.96 -15.68
CA PRO A 43 15.35 -3.11 -16.86
C PRO A 43 15.26 -1.62 -16.51
N PHE A 44 14.76 -1.27 -15.32
CA PHE A 44 14.63 0.12 -14.91
C PHE A 44 15.84 0.57 -14.07
N SER A 45 16.40 1.72 -14.42
CA SER A 45 17.47 2.29 -13.60
C SER A 45 16.90 2.73 -12.25
N ARG A 46 15.78 3.44 -12.27
CA ARG A 46 15.13 3.95 -11.06
C ARG A 46 13.62 3.93 -11.16
N ILE A 47 12.96 3.59 -10.06
CA ILE A 47 11.52 3.79 -9.87
C ILE A 47 11.31 4.64 -8.63
N SER A 48 10.57 5.75 -8.78
CA SER A 48 10.12 6.58 -7.67
C SER A 48 8.61 6.50 -7.54
N GLU A 49 8.13 5.88 -6.47
CA GLU A 49 6.72 5.71 -6.17
C GLU A 49 6.28 6.70 -5.09
N ASN A 50 5.28 7.52 -5.43
CA ASN A 50 4.56 8.37 -4.49
C ASN A 50 3.17 7.78 -4.26
N VAL A 51 2.83 7.62 -2.98
CA VAL A 51 1.57 7.05 -2.52
C VAL A 51 0.81 8.06 -1.67
N GLU A 52 -0.42 8.33 -2.09
CA GLU A 52 -1.38 9.11 -1.33
C GLU A 52 -2.55 8.20 -0.94
N ILE A 53 -2.85 8.15 0.35
CA ILE A 53 -3.96 7.35 0.88
C ILE A 53 -5.00 8.30 1.42
N ASP A 54 -6.20 8.20 0.85
CA ASP A 54 -7.30 9.09 1.16
C ASP A 54 -8.63 8.34 1.14
N HIS A 55 -9.39 8.42 2.23
CA HIS A 55 -10.75 7.90 2.37
C HIS A 55 -11.04 6.51 1.73
N GLY A 56 -10.13 5.55 1.89
CA GLY A 56 -10.28 4.19 1.37
C GLY A 56 -9.84 4.00 -0.09
N GLU A 57 -9.33 5.05 -0.73
CA GLU A 57 -8.59 4.99 -1.99
C GLU A 57 -7.08 5.07 -1.72
N CYS A 58 -6.31 4.39 -2.57
CA CYS A 58 -4.88 4.59 -2.68
C CYS A 58 -4.57 5.09 -4.08
N ARG A 59 -3.99 6.29 -4.17
CA ARG A 59 -3.50 6.89 -5.42
C ARG A 59 -2.01 6.67 -5.48
N ARG A 60 -1.55 6.12 -6.60
CA ARG A 60 -0.14 5.78 -6.80
C ARG A 60 0.35 6.50 -8.04
N ARG A 61 1.50 7.16 -7.90
CA ARG A 61 2.22 7.79 -9.00
C ARG A 61 3.63 7.26 -9.00
N LEU A 62 4.00 6.54 -10.04
CA LEU A 62 5.34 6.03 -10.25
C LEU A 62 6.01 6.89 -11.31
N THR A 63 7.24 7.28 -11.06
CA THR A 63 8.16 7.78 -12.07
C THR A 63 9.13 6.66 -12.39
N ILE A 64 9.19 6.23 -13.64
CA ILE A 64 10.06 5.16 -14.12
C ILE A 64 11.13 5.81 -14.98
N ASP A 65 12.38 5.73 -14.54
CA ASP A 65 13.55 6.07 -15.33
C ASP A 65 14.07 4.78 -15.98
N TRP A 66 14.11 4.76 -17.30
CA TRP A 66 14.45 3.60 -18.10
C TRP A 66 15.54 3.95 -19.12
N HIS A 67 16.67 3.28 -19.04
CA HIS A 67 17.64 3.28 -20.13
C HIS A 67 17.30 2.13 -21.06
N LEU A 68 16.71 2.45 -22.21
CA LEU A 68 16.39 1.43 -23.20
C LEU A 68 17.71 0.80 -23.67
N PRO A 69 17.86 -0.53 -23.64
CA PRO A 69 19.05 -1.16 -24.19
C PRO A 69 19.14 -0.86 -25.68
N THR A 70 20.35 -0.84 -26.23
CA THR A 70 20.53 -0.75 -27.67
C THR A 70 19.95 -1.99 -28.37
N LEU A 71 19.74 -1.92 -29.69
CA LEU A 71 19.31 -3.09 -30.45
C LEU A 71 20.28 -4.26 -30.28
N ALA A 72 21.58 -3.99 -30.37
CA ALA A 72 22.63 -4.99 -30.21
C ALA A 72 22.67 -5.60 -28.80
N GLU A 73 22.38 -4.82 -27.76
CA GLU A 73 22.29 -5.34 -26.39
C GLU A 73 21.07 -6.26 -26.20
N ALA A 74 19.90 -5.84 -26.69
CA ALA A 74 18.65 -6.57 -26.49
C ALA A 74 18.53 -7.81 -27.38
N LEU A 75 19.11 -7.77 -28.59
CA LEU A 75 19.02 -8.81 -29.62
C LEU A 75 20.42 -9.35 -29.98
N HIS A 76 21.29 -9.55 -28.99
CA HIS A 76 22.69 -9.91 -29.21
C HIS A 76 22.92 -11.19 -30.05
N ASP A 77 21.95 -12.11 -30.08
CA ASP A 77 22.02 -13.33 -30.87
C ASP A 77 21.46 -13.19 -32.30
N ASP A 78 20.84 -12.05 -32.64
CA ASP A 78 20.30 -11.81 -33.97
C ASP A 78 21.44 -11.39 -34.94
N PRO A 79 21.70 -12.13 -36.03
CA PRO A 79 22.80 -11.85 -36.94
C PRO A 79 22.71 -10.46 -37.58
N ARG A 80 21.50 -9.89 -37.69
CA ARG A 80 21.28 -8.52 -38.20
C ARG A 80 21.92 -7.46 -37.32
N MET A 81 22.20 -7.75 -36.05
CA MET A 81 22.85 -6.80 -35.14
C MET A 81 24.35 -6.60 -35.44
N GLN A 82 24.93 -7.43 -36.31
CA GLN A 82 26.30 -7.23 -36.80
C GLN A 82 26.35 -6.24 -37.98
N ASP A 83 25.22 -5.97 -38.63
CA ASP A 83 25.14 -5.03 -39.74
C ASP A 83 24.82 -3.60 -39.26
N SER A 84 25.82 -2.73 -39.38
CA SER A 84 25.70 -1.31 -39.05
C SER A 84 24.66 -0.56 -39.90
N GLU A 85 24.43 -1.01 -41.14
CA GLU A 85 23.46 -0.37 -42.03
C GLU A 85 22.02 -0.67 -41.60
N THR A 86 21.72 -1.93 -41.24
CA THR A 86 20.44 -2.31 -40.64
C THR A 86 20.14 -1.51 -39.37
N ILE A 87 21.11 -1.37 -38.46
CA ILE A 87 20.93 -0.58 -37.22
C ILE A 87 20.68 0.90 -37.54
N ARG A 88 21.44 1.48 -38.49
CA ARG A 88 21.25 2.86 -38.93
C ARG A 88 19.86 3.07 -39.54
N SER A 89 19.47 2.19 -40.47
CA SER A 89 18.17 2.22 -41.13
C SER A 89 17.01 2.14 -40.14
N PHE A 90 17.10 1.25 -39.15
CA PHE A 90 16.11 1.16 -38.07
C PHE A 90 15.99 2.47 -37.28
N ASN A 91 17.12 3.07 -36.90
CA ASN A 91 17.16 4.32 -36.14
C ASN A 91 16.64 5.52 -36.94
N GLU A 92 16.88 5.54 -38.25
CA GLU A 92 16.35 6.55 -39.17
C GLU A 92 14.84 6.43 -39.34
N LEU A 93 14.33 5.21 -39.53
CA LEU A 93 12.89 4.92 -39.63
C LEU A 93 12.14 5.20 -38.32
N ASN A 94 12.82 5.08 -37.17
CA ASN A 94 12.30 5.33 -35.82
C ASN A 94 10.90 4.73 -35.60
N PRO A 95 10.74 3.40 -35.76
CA PRO A 95 9.45 2.75 -35.64
C PRO A 95 8.88 2.94 -34.23
N THR A 96 7.55 2.93 -34.12
CA THR A 96 6.90 2.93 -32.81
C THR A 96 7.13 1.58 -32.13
N LEU A 97 7.75 1.61 -30.94
CA LEU A 97 8.03 0.43 -30.15
C LEU A 97 6.82 0.10 -29.27
N VAL A 98 6.52 -1.19 -29.06
CA VAL A 98 5.43 -1.64 -28.20
C VAL A 98 6.01 -2.33 -26.98
N LEU A 99 6.27 -1.57 -25.94
CA LEU A 99 7.10 -1.99 -24.81
C LEU A 99 6.26 -2.38 -23.59
N PRO A 100 6.64 -3.43 -22.84
CA PRO A 100 6.01 -3.73 -21.55
C PRO A 100 6.48 -2.69 -20.51
N ILE A 101 5.54 -2.06 -19.79
CA ILE A 101 5.89 -0.97 -18.85
C ILE A 101 5.47 -1.24 -17.41
N TYR A 102 4.54 -2.17 -17.19
CA TYR A 102 4.00 -2.43 -15.85
C TYR A 102 3.50 -3.86 -15.75
N ILE A 103 3.68 -4.46 -14.58
CA ILE A 103 3.22 -5.81 -14.27
C ILE A 103 2.07 -5.73 -13.29
N ALA A 104 0.88 -6.11 -13.75
CA ALA A 104 -0.33 -6.09 -12.94
C ALA A 104 -0.82 -7.50 -12.63
N ARG A 105 -1.42 -7.69 -11.46
CA ARG A 105 -2.07 -8.95 -11.09
C ARG A 105 -3.38 -9.09 -11.85
N LYS A 106 -3.67 -10.26 -12.43
CA LYS A 106 -4.97 -10.53 -13.05
C LYS A 106 -6.10 -10.40 -12.01
N GLY A 107 -7.22 -9.82 -12.42
CA GLY A 107 -8.37 -9.54 -11.56
C GLY A 107 -8.22 -8.32 -10.63
N ARG A 108 -7.08 -7.62 -10.64
CA ARG A 108 -6.92 -6.38 -9.87
C ARG A 108 -7.46 -5.20 -10.67
N LEU A 109 -8.43 -4.49 -10.07
CA LEU A 109 -8.96 -3.25 -10.63
C LEU A 109 -7.98 -2.10 -10.39
N MET A 110 -7.47 -1.51 -11.46
CA MET A 110 -6.67 -0.28 -11.42
C MET A 110 -7.47 0.82 -12.11
N ASN A 111 -8.08 1.70 -11.32
CA ASN A 111 -8.89 2.79 -11.86
C ASN A 111 -7.98 3.91 -12.36
N HIS A 112 -8.37 4.55 -13.47
CA HIS A 112 -7.64 5.66 -14.07
C HIS A 112 -6.15 5.33 -14.33
N PHE A 113 -5.85 4.10 -14.74
CA PHE A 113 -4.48 3.75 -15.14
C PHE A 113 -4.08 4.60 -16.34
N CYS A 114 -2.99 5.36 -16.19
CA CYS A 114 -2.51 6.30 -17.20
C CYS A 114 -0.98 6.30 -17.21
N VAL A 115 -0.40 6.49 -18.39
CA VAL A 115 1.04 6.66 -18.58
C VAL A 115 1.26 7.96 -19.35
N GLU A 116 2.12 8.81 -18.82
CA GLU A 116 2.46 10.13 -19.34
C GLU A 116 3.96 10.23 -19.59
N ASP A 117 4.32 11.00 -20.60
CA ASP A 117 5.72 11.39 -20.85
C ASP A 117 6.14 12.55 -19.92
N PRO A 118 7.40 13.03 -19.98
CA PRO A 118 7.86 14.16 -19.16
C PRO A 118 7.13 15.49 -19.44
N ALA A 119 6.53 15.63 -20.62
CA ALA A 119 5.72 16.81 -20.99
C ALA A 119 4.27 16.72 -20.48
N GLY A 120 3.88 15.59 -19.87
CA GLY A 120 2.51 15.33 -19.41
C GLY A 120 1.58 14.85 -20.53
N ALA A 121 2.09 14.53 -21.71
CA ALA A 121 1.30 13.96 -22.80
C ALA A 121 0.99 12.50 -22.48
N LYS A 122 -0.29 12.13 -22.59
CA LYS A 122 -0.75 10.76 -22.37
C LYS A 122 -0.28 9.88 -23.53
N LEU A 123 0.41 8.80 -23.18
CA LEU A 123 0.90 7.83 -24.14
C LEU A 123 -0.14 6.73 -24.38
N TYR A 124 -0.13 6.16 -25.59
CA TYR A 124 -1.10 5.14 -25.99
C TYR A 124 -0.76 3.79 -25.36
N LEU A 125 -1.71 3.23 -24.62
CA LEU A 125 -1.62 1.90 -24.03
C LEU A 125 -2.31 0.90 -24.95
N CYS A 126 -1.70 -0.26 -25.15
CA CYS A 126 -2.32 -1.33 -25.92
C CYS A 126 -3.65 -1.73 -25.30
N GLY A 127 -4.67 -1.87 -26.14
CA GLY A 127 -5.93 -2.48 -25.74
C GLY A 127 -5.76 -3.95 -25.34
N GLN A 128 -6.79 -4.54 -24.74
CA GLN A 128 -6.74 -5.92 -24.24
C GLN A 128 -6.31 -6.93 -25.31
N ARG A 129 -6.86 -6.84 -26.52
CA ARG A 129 -6.55 -7.74 -27.64
C ARG A 129 -5.08 -7.64 -28.07
N GLU A 130 -4.59 -6.42 -28.27
CA GLU A 130 -3.20 -6.18 -28.67
C GLU A 130 -2.22 -6.63 -27.58
N GLY A 131 -2.50 -6.30 -26.31
CA GLY A 131 -1.66 -6.75 -25.19
C GLY A 131 -1.65 -8.28 -25.04
N GLN A 132 -2.76 -8.95 -25.31
CA GLN A 132 -2.84 -10.41 -25.36
C GLN A 132 -1.99 -10.97 -26.51
N GLU A 133 -2.08 -10.41 -27.71
CA GLU A 133 -1.28 -10.82 -28.86
C GLU A 133 0.23 -10.69 -28.58
N ARG A 134 0.66 -9.55 -28.01
CA ARG A 134 2.06 -9.33 -27.61
C ARG A 134 2.53 -10.35 -26.57
N THR A 135 1.67 -10.67 -25.61
CA THR A 135 1.96 -11.69 -24.59
C THR A 135 2.00 -13.09 -25.21
N GLN A 136 1.17 -13.38 -26.21
CA GLN A 136 1.17 -14.65 -26.94
C GLN A 136 2.45 -14.84 -27.76
N ILE A 137 2.94 -13.79 -28.43
CA ILE A 137 4.22 -13.81 -29.15
C ILE A 137 5.36 -14.14 -28.18
N MET A 138 5.38 -13.50 -27.01
CA MET A 138 6.35 -13.80 -25.97
C MET A 138 6.25 -15.26 -25.46
N LEU A 139 5.03 -15.76 -25.23
CA LEU A 139 4.84 -17.16 -24.82
C LEU A 139 5.25 -18.17 -25.91
N ARG A 140 5.14 -17.79 -27.18
CA ARG A 140 5.58 -18.62 -28.32
C ARG A 140 7.08 -18.88 -28.27
N VAL A 141 7.89 -17.88 -27.91
CA VAL A 141 9.35 -18.06 -27.72
C VAL A 141 9.66 -19.17 -26.72
N PHE A 142 8.94 -19.22 -25.59
CA PHE A 142 9.12 -20.29 -24.61
C PHE A 142 8.58 -21.64 -25.08
N TRP A 143 7.56 -21.63 -25.94
CA TRP A 143 7.04 -22.84 -26.56
C TRP A 143 7.98 -23.41 -27.63
N GLU A 144 8.68 -22.59 -28.39
CA GLU A 144 9.61 -23.02 -29.43
C GLU A 144 10.71 -23.94 -28.88
N VAL A 145 11.19 -23.70 -27.65
CA VAL A 145 12.14 -24.59 -26.96
C VAL A 145 11.60 -26.02 -26.81
N VAL A 146 10.27 -26.16 -26.63
CA VAL A 146 9.58 -27.47 -26.61
C VAL A 146 9.44 -28.02 -28.04
N GLY A 147 9.17 -27.14 -29.00
CA GLY A 147 9.04 -27.47 -30.42
C GLY A 147 10.33 -27.95 -31.10
N LEU A 148 11.50 -27.63 -30.54
CA LEU A 148 12.78 -28.16 -31.02
C LEU A 148 12.91 -29.68 -30.82
N THR A 149 12.07 -30.30 -29.98
CA THR A 149 12.06 -31.76 -29.82
C THR A 149 11.34 -32.42 -31.00
N PRO A 150 12.02 -33.25 -31.81
CA PRO A 150 11.41 -33.84 -33.00
C PRO A 150 10.24 -34.75 -32.61
N PRO A 151 9.04 -34.57 -33.21
CA PRO A 151 7.92 -35.44 -32.91
C PRO A 151 8.18 -36.82 -33.50
N GLY A 152 8.25 -37.85 -32.64
CA GLY A 152 8.55 -39.22 -33.10
C GLY A 152 7.51 -39.82 -34.06
N ASN A 153 6.25 -39.36 -34.01
CA ASN A 153 5.19 -39.78 -34.93
C ASN A 153 4.15 -38.66 -35.14
N SER A 154 3.25 -38.84 -36.12
CA SER A 154 2.21 -37.86 -36.49
C SER A 154 1.22 -37.57 -35.36
N TYR A 155 0.91 -38.57 -34.53
CA TYR A 155 0.06 -38.39 -33.34
C TYR A 155 0.69 -37.43 -32.33
N THR A 156 1.97 -37.62 -32.02
CA THR A 156 2.72 -36.77 -31.10
C THR A 156 2.90 -35.36 -31.67
N ALA A 157 3.10 -35.22 -32.98
CA ALA A 157 3.14 -33.92 -33.64
C ALA A 157 1.82 -33.16 -33.47
N GLY A 158 0.68 -33.78 -33.80
CA GLY A 158 -0.64 -33.17 -33.64
C GLY A 158 -0.97 -32.85 -32.19
N ARG A 159 -0.53 -33.70 -31.25
CA ARG A 159 -0.73 -33.45 -29.82
C ARG A 159 0.12 -32.30 -29.30
N LEU A 160 1.37 -32.17 -29.75
CA LEU A 160 2.23 -31.02 -29.42
C LEU A 160 1.61 -29.72 -29.94
N GLU A 161 1.12 -29.70 -31.18
CA GLU A 161 0.46 -28.53 -31.75
C GLU A 161 -0.78 -28.12 -30.94
N GLU A 162 -1.62 -29.08 -30.57
CA GLU A 162 -2.81 -28.85 -29.75
C GLU A 162 -2.45 -28.27 -28.37
N LEU A 163 -1.44 -28.85 -27.70
CA LEU A 163 -0.95 -28.37 -26.41
C LEU A 163 -0.33 -26.97 -26.50
N GLY A 164 0.35 -26.67 -27.61
CA GLY A 164 0.92 -25.36 -27.89
C GLY A 164 -0.16 -24.29 -28.02
N ARG A 165 -1.18 -24.55 -28.85
CA ARG A 165 -2.36 -23.66 -28.95
C ARG A 165 -3.01 -23.42 -27.58
N LYS A 166 -3.20 -24.50 -26.81
CA LYS A 166 -3.78 -24.44 -25.46
C LYS A 166 -2.93 -23.61 -24.48
N TYR A 167 -1.61 -23.62 -24.61
CA TYR A 167 -0.68 -22.82 -23.80
C TYR A 167 -0.71 -21.34 -24.21
N LEU A 168 -0.78 -21.05 -25.51
CA LEU A 168 -0.86 -19.68 -26.03
C LEU A 168 -2.19 -18.99 -25.69
N GLU A 169 -3.23 -19.73 -25.30
CA GLU A 169 -4.49 -19.14 -24.81
C GLU A 169 -4.39 -18.56 -23.37
N VAL A 170 -3.34 -18.87 -22.61
CA VAL A 170 -3.16 -18.45 -21.21
C VAL A 170 -3.39 -16.95 -20.94
N PRO A 171 -2.94 -16.00 -21.79
CA PRO A 171 -3.19 -14.57 -21.58
C PRO A 171 -4.67 -14.17 -21.65
N ALA A 172 -5.51 -14.96 -22.35
CA ALA A 172 -6.93 -14.68 -22.53
C ALA A 172 -7.81 -15.24 -21.40
N LEU A 173 -7.29 -16.18 -20.60
CA LEU A 173 -8.02 -16.82 -19.51
C LEU A 173 -7.94 -16.00 -18.21
N ASP A 174 -8.92 -16.20 -17.32
CA ASP A 174 -8.84 -15.75 -15.93
C ASP A 174 -7.70 -16.46 -15.18
N ALA A 175 -7.40 -16.00 -13.95
CA ALA A 175 -6.22 -16.46 -13.23
C ALA A 175 -6.26 -17.96 -12.86
N ASP A 176 -7.42 -18.45 -12.43
CA ASP A 176 -7.57 -19.83 -11.95
C ASP A 176 -7.63 -20.79 -13.15
N ALA A 177 -8.37 -20.43 -14.20
CA ALA A 177 -8.41 -21.19 -15.45
C ALA A 177 -7.05 -21.23 -16.15
N ALA A 178 -6.30 -20.14 -16.14
CA ALA A 178 -4.96 -20.08 -16.69
C ALA A 178 -3.97 -20.99 -15.93
N GLU A 179 -4.02 -20.98 -14.59
CA GLU A 179 -3.14 -21.84 -13.77
C GLU A 179 -3.47 -23.33 -13.99
N ALA A 180 -4.76 -23.69 -14.03
CA ALA A 180 -5.21 -25.03 -14.37
C ALA A 180 -4.75 -25.44 -15.78
N ARG A 181 -4.85 -24.54 -16.76
CA ARG A 181 -4.42 -24.78 -18.15
C ARG A 181 -2.93 -25.06 -18.25
N VAL A 182 -2.10 -24.25 -17.60
CA VAL A 182 -0.64 -24.46 -17.57
C VAL A 182 -0.31 -25.79 -16.89
N GLY A 183 -0.97 -26.11 -15.77
CA GLY A 183 -0.82 -27.39 -15.08
C GLY A 183 -1.13 -28.59 -15.98
N HIS A 184 -2.27 -28.54 -16.69
CA HIS A 184 -2.68 -29.56 -17.63
C HIS A 184 -1.67 -29.73 -18.78
N VAL A 185 -1.28 -28.64 -19.45
CA VAL A 185 -0.33 -28.69 -20.58
C VAL A 185 1.00 -29.32 -20.15
N VAL A 186 1.56 -28.90 -19.02
CA VAL A 186 2.84 -29.42 -18.53
C VAL A 186 2.73 -30.88 -18.09
N CYS A 187 1.59 -31.29 -17.52
CA CYS A 187 1.34 -32.68 -17.15
C CYS A 187 1.29 -33.58 -18.39
N GLU A 188 0.52 -33.18 -19.40
CA GLU A 188 0.40 -33.90 -20.67
C GLU A 188 1.74 -34.02 -21.40
N LEU A 189 2.52 -32.93 -21.50
CA LEU A 189 3.85 -32.97 -22.11
C LEU A 189 4.75 -34.05 -21.47
N ARG A 190 4.71 -34.20 -20.14
CA ARG A 190 5.49 -35.25 -19.45
C ARG A 190 5.05 -36.66 -19.81
N THR A 191 3.79 -36.86 -20.15
CA THR A 191 3.26 -38.18 -20.52
C THR A 191 3.58 -38.59 -21.95
N LEU A 192 3.99 -37.65 -22.81
CA LEU A 192 4.36 -37.93 -24.21
C LEU A 192 5.67 -38.71 -24.37
N GLY A 193 6.47 -38.86 -23.31
CA GLY A 193 7.72 -39.62 -23.35
C GLY A 193 8.80 -39.01 -24.26
N LEU A 194 8.70 -37.72 -24.58
CA LEU A 194 9.66 -37.02 -25.45
C LEU A 194 10.90 -36.55 -24.67
N PRO A 195 12.10 -36.62 -25.27
CA PRO A 195 13.33 -36.13 -24.65
C PRO A 195 13.44 -34.61 -24.79
N PHE A 196 12.65 -33.85 -24.03
CA PHE A 196 12.75 -32.39 -24.02
C PHE A 196 14.12 -31.93 -23.53
N TYR A 197 14.54 -30.74 -23.98
CA TYR A 197 15.73 -30.07 -23.47
C TYR A 197 15.69 -29.96 -21.93
N PRO A 198 16.84 -30.04 -21.26
CA PRO A 198 16.92 -29.84 -19.81
C PRO A 198 16.21 -28.55 -19.40
N GLU A 199 15.42 -28.63 -18.33
CA GLU A 199 14.68 -27.50 -17.75
C GLU A 199 13.56 -26.86 -18.61
N ALA A 200 13.40 -27.23 -19.88
CA ALA A 200 12.41 -26.62 -20.79
C ALA A 200 10.99 -26.64 -20.20
N LEU A 201 10.54 -27.79 -19.69
CA LEU A 201 9.23 -27.91 -19.04
C LEU A 201 9.13 -27.11 -17.73
N GLY A 202 10.25 -26.99 -17.00
CA GLY A 202 10.31 -26.18 -15.78
C GLY A 202 10.14 -24.70 -16.08
N ARG A 203 10.84 -24.20 -17.09
CA ARG A 203 10.75 -22.81 -17.55
C ARG A 203 9.37 -22.50 -18.14
N LEU A 204 8.84 -23.38 -18.98
CA LEU A 204 7.48 -23.26 -19.53
C LEU A 204 6.43 -23.18 -18.43
N LYS A 205 6.54 -24.03 -17.40
CA LYS A 205 5.66 -24.01 -16.23
C LYS A 205 5.81 -22.71 -15.43
N TYR A 206 7.04 -22.25 -15.20
CA TYR A 206 7.31 -21.02 -14.47
C TYR A 206 6.68 -19.80 -15.17
N VAL A 207 7.01 -19.58 -16.45
CA VAL A 207 6.51 -18.45 -17.23
C VAL A 207 4.99 -18.53 -17.42
N GLY A 208 4.47 -19.73 -17.69
CA GLY A 208 3.04 -19.97 -17.82
C GLY A 208 2.29 -19.60 -16.53
N ASN A 209 2.77 -20.06 -15.37
CA ASN A 209 2.17 -19.72 -14.08
C ASN A 209 2.32 -18.24 -13.73
N TYR A 210 3.43 -17.62 -14.13
CA TYR A 210 3.66 -16.19 -13.96
C TYR A 210 2.60 -15.38 -14.75
N MET A 211 2.40 -15.72 -16.02
CA MET A 211 1.36 -15.12 -16.89
C MET A 211 -0.07 -15.56 -16.56
N ALA A 212 -0.26 -16.68 -15.86
CA ALA A 212 -1.55 -17.04 -15.30
C ALA A 212 -1.98 -16.05 -14.22
N LYS A 213 -1.05 -15.59 -13.38
CA LYS A 213 -1.34 -14.70 -12.23
C LYS A 213 -1.20 -13.22 -12.56
N ARG A 214 -0.46 -12.88 -13.60
CA ARG A 214 -0.07 -11.51 -13.95
C ARG A 214 -0.31 -11.24 -15.43
N HIS A 215 -0.53 -9.99 -15.78
CA HIS A 215 -0.52 -9.51 -17.16
C HIS A 215 0.47 -8.35 -17.29
N LEU A 216 1.09 -8.25 -18.46
CA LEU A 216 1.93 -7.12 -18.83
C LEU A 216 1.05 -6.03 -19.44
N ILE A 217 1.27 -4.79 -19.02
CA ILE A 217 0.69 -3.61 -19.66
C ILE A 217 1.70 -3.10 -20.68
N TRP A 218 1.25 -2.98 -21.93
CA TRP A 218 2.08 -2.61 -23.07
C TRP A 218 1.81 -1.16 -23.48
N LEU A 219 2.86 -0.47 -23.89
CA LEU A 219 2.87 0.95 -24.23
C LEU A 219 3.45 1.15 -25.62
N HIS A 220 2.79 1.97 -26.43
CA HIS A 220 3.38 2.49 -27.66
C HIS A 220 4.28 3.67 -27.34
N LEU A 221 5.56 3.54 -27.69
CA LEU A 221 6.59 4.53 -27.40
C LEU A 221 7.37 4.89 -28.67
N LYS A 222 7.47 6.18 -28.95
CA LYS A 222 8.34 6.73 -30.00
C LYS A 222 9.70 7.12 -29.40
N ALA A 223 10.46 6.13 -29.00
CA ALA A 223 11.84 6.31 -28.51
C ALA A 223 12.76 5.34 -29.25
N ARG A 224 14.01 5.75 -29.47
CA ARG A 224 15.01 4.88 -30.09
C ARG A 224 15.63 3.95 -29.05
N PRO A 225 15.97 2.70 -29.41
CA PRO A 225 16.85 1.86 -28.59
C PRO A 225 18.13 2.61 -28.20
N GLY A 226 18.61 2.42 -26.97
CA GLY A 226 19.73 3.17 -26.41
C GLY A 226 19.37 4.52 -25.76
N GLN A 227 18.14 5.02 -25.93
CA GLN A 227 17.73 6.30 -25.32
C GLN A 227 17.28 6.14 -23.87
N ALA A 228 17.54 7.17 -23.07
CA ALA A 228 16.95 7.32 -21.74
C ALA A 228 15.51 7.84 -21.88
N VAL A 229 14.58 7.16 -21.23
CA VAL A 229 13.15 7.48 -21.22
C VAL A 229 12.71 7.65 -19.77
N ARG A 230 11.91 8.67 -19.51
CA ARG A 230 11.27 8.89 -18.22
C ARG A 230 9.76 8.88 -18.39
N LEU A 231 9.07 8.00 -17.67
CA LEU A 231 7.63 7.81 -17.76
C LEU A 231 6.98 8.06 -16.41
N SER A 232 5.81 8.69 -16.41
CA SER A 232 4.95 8.83 -15.23
C SER A 232 3.77 7.87 -15.35
N VAL A 233 3.68 6.87 -14.48
CA VAL A 233 2.54 5.95 -14.40
C VAL A 233 1.67 6.37 -13.21
N SER A 234 0.37 6.53 -13.41
CA SER A 234 -0.56 6.83 -12.33
C SER A 234 -1.77 5.90 -12.36
N TYR A 235 -2.25 5.50 -11.19
CA TYR A 235 -3.47 4.70 -11.05
C TYR A 235 -4.04 4.79 -9.63
N ARG A 236 -5.31 4.37 -9.47
CA ARG A 236 -6.00 4.28 -8.18
C ARG A 236 -6.42 2.85 -7.88
N THR A 237 -6.29 2.45 -6.61
CA THR A 237 -6.80 1.17 -6.12
C THR A 237 -7.63 1.34 -4.85
N ARG A 238 -8.46 0.35 -4.53
CA ARG A 238 -9.21 0.31 -3.27
C ARG A 238 -8.29 -0.15 -2.14
N PHE A 239 -8.25 0.62 -1.06
CA PHE A 239 -7.39 0.36 0.09
C PHE A 239 -7.73 -0.97 0.80
N SER A 240 -9.00 -1.30 0.98
CA SER A 240 -9.38 -2.56 1.65
C SER A 240 -8.87 -3.83 0.94
N ALA A 241 -8.69 -3.78 -0.39
CA ALA A 241 -8.27 -4.94 -1.19
C ALA A 241 -6.74 -5.20 -1.16
N ASP A 242 -5.94 -4.15 -0.93
CA ASP A 242 -4.48 -4.19 -1.15
C ASP A 242 -3.64 -4.21 0.13
N TYR A 243 -4.17 -3.74 1.27
CA TYR A 243 -3.34 -3.44 2.47
C TYR A 243 -3.63 -4.35 3.67
N SER A 244 -4.54 -5.33 3.54
CA SER A 244 -4.75 -6.38 4.55
C SER A 244 -3.99 -7.64 4.15
N PRO A 245 -2.86 -8.00 4.81
CA PRO A 245 -2.16 -9.23 4.48
C PRO A 245 -3.11 -10.41 4.73
N LYS A 246 -3.39 -11.18 3.68
CA LYS A 246 -4.18 -12.40 3.82
C LYS A 246 -3.32 -13.39 4.61
N PRO A 247 -3.79 -13.92 5.75
CA PRO A 247 -3.03 -14.92 6.48
C PRO A 247 -2.79 -16.11 5.56
N ARG A 248 -1.52 -16.38 5.23
CA ARG A 248 -1.17 -17.62 4.56
C ARG A 248 -1.39 -18.77 5.53
N LYS A 249 -2.06 -19.82 5.03
CA LYS A 249 -2.38 -21.07 5.73
C LYS A 249 -1.25 -21.47 6.69
N GLY A 250 -1.51 -21.41 8.00
CA GLY A 250 -0.68 -22.05 9.03
C GLY A 250 0.43 -21.23 9.72
N ARG A 251 0.70 -19.96 9.38
CA ARG A 251 1.71 -19.16 10.11
C ARG A 251 1.08 -18.16 11.09
N TYR A 252 1.34 -18.42 12.37
CA TYR A 252 1.06 -17.68 13.60
C TYR A 252 0.32 -16.32 13.46
N GLN A 253 -0.92 -16.26 13.99
CA GLN A 253 -1.62 -15.02 14.32
C GLN A 253 -1.59 -14.79 15.83
N PRO A 254 -0.63 -14.05 16.40
CA PRO A 254 -0.79 -13.52 17.75
C PRO A 254 -1.65 -12.26 17.65
N LYS A 255 -2.94 -12.42 17.35
CA LYS A 255 -3.88 -11.32 17.51
C LYS A 255 -4.23 -11.24 18.98
N SER A 256 -3.45 -10.49 19.77
CA SER A 256 -3.83 -10.07 21.11
C SER A 256 -5.30 -9.62 21.09
N ILE A 257 -6.13 -10.19 21.97
CA ILE A 257 -7.57 -9.87 22.09
C ILE A 257 -7.75 -8.35 22.22
N PHE A 258 -6.84 -7.69 22.95
CA PHE A 258 -6.83 -6.22 23.08
C PHE A 258 -6.65 -5.51 21.74
N LYS A 259 -5.82 -6.02 20.83
CA LYS A 259 -5.64 -5.42 19.50
C LYS A 259 -6.89 -5.59 18.66
N GLN A 260 -7.56 -6.75 18.76
CA GLN A 260 -8.83 -6.97 18.06
C GLN A 260 -9.94 -6.04 18.58
N LEU A 261 -10.02 -5.85 19.89
CA LEU A 261 -10.96 -4.93 20.52
C LEU A 261 -10.67 -3.47 20.17
N ASP A 262 -9.40 -3.06 20.19
CA ASP A 262 -8.98 -1.70 19.77
C ASP A 262 -9.30 -1.45 18.29
N GLU A 263 -8.96 -2.39 17.40
CA GLU A 263 -9.33 -2.30 15.98
C GLU A 263 -10.85 -2.29 15.77
N GLY A 264 -11.59 -3.13 16.51
CA GLY A 264 -13.05 -3.19 16.47
C GLY A 264 -13.69 -1.89 16.92
N ALA A 265 -13.25 -1.34 18.05
CA ALA A 265 -13.71 -0.05 18.57
C ALA A 265 -13.41 1.08 17.58
N ARG A 266 -12.21 1.10 16.99
CA ARG A 266 -11.82 2.08 15.96
C ARG A 266 -12.70 2.01 14.73
N ARG A 267 -12.98 0.80 14.22
CA ARG A 267 -13.89 0.60 13.09
C ARG A 267 -15.31 1.05 13.43
N ALA A 268 -15.81 0.71 14.62
CA ALA A 268 -17.15 1.09 15.06
C ALA A 268 -17.33 2.61 15.14
N VAL A 269 -16.29 3.35 15.51
CA VAL A 269 -16.32 4.82 15.54
C VAL A 269 -15.93 5.47 14.21
N GLY A 270 -15.67 4.69 13.15
CA GLY A 270 -15.24 5.21 11.85
C GLY A 270 -13.87 5.88 11.89
N GLN A 271 -12.95 5.41 12.75
CA GLN A 271 -11.58 5.90 12.77
C GLN A 271 -10.78 5.27 11.61
N GLU A 272 -10.11 6.12 10.82
CA GLU A 272 -9.22 5.67 9.74
C GLU A 272 -8.01 4.89 10.27
N PRO A 273 -7.46 3.96 9.46
CA PRO A 273 -6.23 3.29 9.81
C PRO A 273 -5.07 4.30 9.89
N TYR A 274 -4.22 4.09 10.87
CA TYR A 274 -3.00 4.86 11.11
C TYR A 274 -1.75 4.01 10.85
N GLU A 275 -1.94 2.72 10.58
CA GLU A 275 -0.91 1.77 10.20
C GLU A 275 -1.16 1.38 8.75
N PHE A 276 -0.21 1.67 7.87
CA PHE A 276 -0.29 1.36 6.45
C PHE A 276 0.78 0.34 6.08
N ARG A 277 0.39 -0.64 5.25
CA ARG A 277 1.23 -1.74 4.80
C ARG A 277 1.15 -1.81 3.29
N ILE A 278 2.00 -1.04 2.61
CA ILE A 278 1.87 -0.73 1.19
C ILE A 278 2.76 -1.65 0.34
N PRO A 279 2.19 -2.52 -0.53
CA PRO A 279 3.00 -3.44 -1.32
C PRO A 279 3.78 -2.67 -2.40
N LEU A 280 5.10 -2.73 -2.39
CA LEU A 280 5.94 -1.97 -3.32
C LEU A 280 5.72 -2.44 -4.78
N SER A 281 5.28 -1.53 -5.65
CA SER A 281 5.12 -1.83 -7.07
C SER A 281 6.48 -1.99 -7.72
N MET A 282 6.69 -3.03 -8.51
CA MET A 282 7.84 -3.14 -9.42
C MET A 282 9.24 -3.01 -8.78
N HIS A 283 9.36 -3.12 -7.45
CA HIS A 283 10.65 -3.02 -6.75
C HIS A 283 11.70 -4.02 -7.25
N SER A 284 11.24 -5.15 -7.78
CA SER A 284 12.08 -6.21 -8.35
C SER A 284 12.69 -5.88 -9.71
N LEU A 285 12.13 -4.90 -10.42
CA LEU A 285 12.46 -4.58 -11.82
C LEU A 285 13.42 -3.40 -11.94
N CYS A 286 13.90 -2.87 -10.81
CA CYS A 286 14.74 -1.69 -10.79
C CYS A 286 15.99 -1.86 -9.93
N THR A 287 17.05 -1.16 -10.31
CA THR A 287 18.26 -1.09 -9.46
C THR A 287 18.09 -0.15 -8.28
N SER A 288 17.28 0.90 -8.43
CA SER A 288 17.03 1.90 -7.41
C SER A 288 15.53 2.15 -7.22
N TYR A 289 15.05 2.05 -5.99
CA TYR A 289 13.65 2.22 -5.63
C TYR A 289 13.47 3.31 -4.57
N HIS A 290 12.64 4.30 -4.87
CA HIS A 290 12.28 5.36 -3.94
C HIS A 290 10.80 5.24 -3.63
N PHE A 291 10.45 5.14 -2.36
CA PHE A 291 9.09 5.15 -1.88
C PHE A 291 8.83 6.42 -1.09
N THR A 292 7.75 7.11 -1.42
CA THR A 292 7.27 8.28 -0.70
C THR A 292 5.80 8.15 -0.37
N GLN A 293 5.41 8.59 0.83
CA GLN A 293 4.01 8.70 1.22
C GLN A 293 3.80 10.01 1.97
N THR A 294 2.82 10.79 1.55
CA THR A 294 2.47 12.03 2.22
C THR A 294 1.50 11.75 3.37
N ALA A 295 1.81 12.26 4.55
CA ALA A 295 0.91 12.23 5.69
C ALA A 295 -0.17 13.30 5.52
N PRO A 296 -1.40 13.03 5.97
CA PRO A 296 -2.41 14.07 6.11
C PRO A 296 -1.98 15.25 6.97
N ALA A 297 -2.62 16.39 6.75
CA ALA A 297 -2.45 17.58 7.57
C ALA A 297 -2.66 17.27 9.07
N GLY A 298 -1.79 17.85 9.92
CA GLY A 298 -1.85 17.62 11.36
C GLY A 298 -1.35 16.26 11.82
N THR A 299 -0.71 15.47 10.95
CA THR A 299 -0.10 14.17 11.32
C THR A 299 1.38 14.10 10.90
N PHE A 300 2.09 13.10 11.40
CA PHE A 300 3.46 12.76 11.03
C PHE A 300 3.68 11.25 11.08
N PHE A 301 4.74 10.77 10.44
CA PHE A 301 5.13 9.37 10.49
C PHE A 301 5.95 9.08 11.75
N LEU A 302 5.40 8.29 12.66
CA LEU A 302 6.08 7.77 13.84
C LEU A 302 7.09 6.67 13.48
N GLU A 303 6.78 5.86 12.47
CA GLU A 303 7.64 4.77 12.01
C GLU A 303 7.49 4.61 10.50
N GLN A 304 8.59 4.30 9.82
CA GLN A 304 8.63 3.87 8.43
C GLN A 304 9.72 2.82 8.26
N ARG A 305 9.46 1.76 7.49
CA ARG A 305 10.46 0.73 7.13
C ARG A 305 9.96 -0.18 6.03
N PHE A 306 10.84 -0.99 5.49
CA PHE A 306 10.45 -2.11 4.65
C PHE A 306 10.19 -3.37 5.48
N ALA A 307 9.33 -4.26 4.96
CA ALA A 307 9.02 -5.55 5.57
C ALA A 307 8.58 -6.56 4.50
N TYR A 308 8.82 -7.85 4.76
CA TYR A 308 8.27 -8.93 3.95
C TYR A 308 6.84 -9.24 4.34
N GLU A 309 6.00 -9.61 3.37
CA GLU A 309 4.61 -10.01 3.58
C GLU A 309 4.48 -11.04 4.70
N GLN A 310 5.33 -12.07 4.67
CA GLN A 310 5.27 -13.17 5.63
C GLN A 310 5.62 -12.77 7.07
N THR A 311 6.30 -11.64 7.28
CA THR A 311 6.71 -11.19 8.61
C THR A 311 5.79 -10.11 9.17
N LEU A 312 4.84 -9.55 8.40
CA LEU A 312 3.97 -8.44 8.82
C LEU A 312 3.14 -8.71 10.10
N THR A 313 2.94 -9.97 10.48
CA THR A 313 2.24 -10.39 11.71
C THR A 313 3.18 -10.65 12.89
N MET A 314 4.49 -10.68 12.67
CA MET A 314 5.50 -10.97 13.68
C MET A 314 5.89 -9.71 14.48
N PRO A 315 6.55 -9.82 15.64
CA PRO A 315 7.10 -8.67 16.36
C PRO A 315 8.07 -7.86 15.50
N LYS A 316 8.09 -6.53 15.68
CA LYS A 316 8.92 -5.59 14.90
C LYS A 316 10.40 -6.02 14.81
N THR A 317 10.97 -6.48 15.93
CA THR A 317 12.37 -6.94 16.00
C THR A 317 12.65 -8.09 15.04
N HIS A 318 11.74 -9.08 14.99
CA HIS A 318 11.85 -10.20 14.06
C HIS A 318 11.64 -9.74 12.61
N GLN A 319 10.71 -8.82 12.35
CA GLN A 319 10.52 -8.28 11.00
C GLN A 319 11.81 -7.63 10.47
N ARG A 320 12.45 -6.80 11.30
CA ARG A 320 13.72 -6.13 10.97
C ARG A 320 14.84 -7.13 10.76
N GLY A 321 15.04 -8.05 11.71
CA GLY A 321 16.10 -9.06 11.61
C GLY A 321 16.00 -9.91 10.35
N THR A 322 14.80 -10.42 10.01
CA THR A 322 14.61 -11.21 8.78
C THR A 322 14.83 -10.38 7.52
N PHE A 323 14.43 -9.11 7.52
CA PHE A 323 14.62 -8.23 6.37
C PHE A 323 16.10 -7.87 6.17
N GLU A 324 16.80 -7.47 7.23
CA GLU A 324 18.24 -7.17 7.23
C GLU A 324 19.08 -8.38 6.81
N GLU A 325 18.75 -9.59 7.28
CA GLU A 325 19.44 -10.81 6.86
C GLU A 325 19.32 -11.05 5.36
N SER A 326 18.14 -10.80 4.78
CA SER A 326 17.91 -10.93 3.34
C SER A 326 18.67 -9.88 2.53
N LEU A 327 18.73 -8.63 3.02
CA LEU A 327 19.52 -7.57 2.39
C LEU A 327 21.01 -7.94 2.32
N ARG A 328 21.56 -8.49 3.41
CA ARG A 328 22.97 -8.94 3.47
C ARG A 328 23.28 -10.05 2.47
N LYS A 329 22.35 -10.98 2.24
CA LYS A 329 22.52 -12.08 1.28
C LYS A 329 22.44 -11.65 -0.19
N SER A 330 21.82 -10.52 -0.47
CA SER A 330 21.51 -10.04 -1.83
C SER A 330 22.30 -8.79 -2.21
N GLU A 331 23.26 -8.37 -1.38
CA GLU A 331 24.01 -7.12 -1.55
C GLU A 331 23.10 -5.89 -1.73
N ALA A 332 21.91 -5.95 -1.16
CA ALA A 332 20.92 -4.91 -1.22
C ALA A 332 21.10 -3.94 -0.04
N THR A 333 20.74 -2.68 -0.24
CA THR A 333 20.83 -1.66 0.80
C THR A 333 19.54 -0.89 0.90
N THR A 334 19.20 -0.42 2.10
CA THR A 334 18.01 0.39 2.34
C THR A 334 18.33 1.58 3.25
N GLN A 335 17.66 2.70 3.02
CA GLN A 335 17.79 3.93 3.79
C GLN A 335 16.39 4.50 4.08
N GLY A 336 16.33 5.49 4.99
CA GLY A 336 15.09 6.19 5.34
C GLY A 336 14.40 5.69 6.62
N GLU A 337 14.69 4.50 7.17
CA GLU A 337 14.03 4.05 8.41
C GLU A 337 14.21 5.05 9.58
N ASN A 338 15.37 5.70 9.65
CA ASN A 338 15.68 6.70 10.68
C ASN A 338 15.15 8.10 10.38
N GLU A 339 14.60 8.34 9.19
CA GLU A 339 14.04 9.64 8.76
C GLU A 339 12.55 9.81 9.16
N ALA A 340 12.03 8.92 10.02
CA ALA A 340 10.70 9.07 10.58
C ALA A 340 10.62 10.33 11.46
N GLY A 341 9.45 10.97 11.48
CA GLY A 341 9.19 12.18 12.27
C GLY A 341 8.57 13.31 11.46
N GLY A 342 8.75 13.29 10.13
CA GLY A 342 8.21 14.29 9.21
C GLY A 342 6.78 14.01 8.70
N PRO A 343 6.24 14.95 7.91
CA PRO A 343 4.96 14.79 7.23
C PRO A 343 5.06 13.91 5.96
N VAL A 344 6.27 13.48 5.58
CA VAL A 344 6.52 12.61 4.44
C VAL A 344 7.29 11.41 4.93
N ALA A 345 6.80 10.22 4.59
CA ALA A 345 7.58 9.00 4.72
C ALA A 345 8.44 8.86 3.47
N HIS A 346 9.73 8.62 3.64
CA HIS A 346 10.69 8.46 2.57
C HIS A 346 11.54 7.23 2.86
N LEU A 347 11.44 6.23 1.98
CA LEU A 347 12.21 5.00 2.06
C LEU A 347 12.94 4.79 0.75
N TYR A 348 14.22 4.48 0.82
CA TYR A 348 15.07 4.22 -0.33
C TYR A 348 15.61 2.81 -0.28
N ALA A 349 15.64 2.13 -1.42
CA ALA A 349 16.27 0.83 -1.55
C ALA A 349 17.10 0.75 -2.84
N ARG A 350 18.26 0.10 -2.76
CA ARG A 350 19.06 -0.29 -3.90
C ARG A 350 19.08 -1.81 -4.00
N ASN A 351 18.88 -2.33 -5.20
CA ASN A 351 18.98 -3.75 -5.52
C ASN A 351 18.04 -4.63 -4.69
N LEU A 352 16.84 -4.12 -4.36
CA LEU A 352 15.93 -4.78 -3.44
C LEU A 352 15.55 -6.19 -3.95
N PRO A 353 15.76 -7.26 -3.15
CA PRO A 353 15.50 -8.61 -3.61
C PRO A 353 14.00 -8.87 -3.70
N SER A 354 13.61 -9.55 -4.79
CA SER A 354 12.30 -10.15 -4.94
C SER A 354 12.38 -11.62 -4.58
N LYS A 355 11.41 -12.12 -3.82
CA LYS A 355 11.30 -13.55 -3.55
C LYS A 355 9.98 -14.04 -4.12
N VAL A 356 10.03 -15.11 -4.91
CA VAL A 356 8.82 -15.73 -5.47
C VAL A 356 7.81 -16.01 -4.36
N GLY A 357 6.66 -15.36 -4.46
CA GLY A 357 5.58 -15.51 -3.51
C GLY A 357 5.77 -14.78 -2.18
N ASP A 358 6.75 -13.91 -1.99
CA ASP A 358 6.88 -13.06 -0.79
C ASP A 358 7.14 -11.61 -1.20
N GLN A 359 6.07 -10.81 -1.14
CA GLN A 359 6.08 -9.42 -1.59
C GLN A 359 6.73 -8.50 -0.54
N VAL A 360 7.50 -7.50 -0.98
CA VAL A 360 8.00 -6.45 -0.10
C VAL A 360 6.95 -5.35 0.07
N TYR A 361 6.80 -4.89 1.31
CA TYR A 361 5.89 -3.83 1.73
C TYR A 361 6.66 -2.66 2.36
N ALA A 362 6.21 -1.44 2.10
CA ALA A 362 6.48 -0.28 2.94
C ALA A 362 5.50 -0.29 4.12
N TYR A 363 6.04 -0.41 5.32
CA TYR A 363 5.31 -0.24 6.57
C TYR A 363 5.43 1.22 7.01
N THR A 364 4.32 1.89 7.22
CA THR A 364 4.29 3.24 7.80
C THR A 364 3.27 3.33 8.92
N LEU A 365 3.60 4.12 9.94
CA LEU A 365 2.76 4.33 11.12
C LEU A 365 2.60 5.83 11.36
N LEU A 366 1.38 6.32 11.25
CA LEU A 366 1.06 7.73 11.46
C LEU A 366 0.62 8.00 12.88
N ARG A 367 0.90 9.22 13.31
CA ARG A 367 0.40 9.81 14.54
C ARG A 367 0.06 11.28 14.33
N GLU A 368 -0.84 11.78 15.15
CA GLU A 368 -1.19 13.20 15.22
C GLU A 368 -0.01 14.07 15.65
N ARG A 369 0.21 15.25 15.06
CA ARG A 369 1.29 16.16 15.47
C ARG A 369 0.97 16.85 16.80
N PRO A 370 1.90 16.94 17.77
CA PRO A 370 1.68 17.75 18.97
C PRO A 370 1.64 19.26 18.66
N PRO A 371 0.87 20.09 19.38
CA PRO A 371 -0.11 19.76 20.42
C PRO A 371 -1.49 19.47 19.80
N GLY A 372 -1.66 18.29 19.20
CA GLY A 372 -2.92 17.91 18.55
C GLY A 372 -4.09 17.70 19.51
N THR A 373 -5.14 17.06 19.02
CA THR A 373 -6.41 16.80 19.72
C THR A 373 -6.21 16.14 21.08
N THR A 374 -5.20 15.28 21.26
CA THR A 374 -4.90 14.69 22.57
C THR A 374 -4.60 15.77 23.63
N ALA A 375 -3.91 16.85 23.27
CA ALA A 375 -3.63 17.95 24.18
C ALA A 375 -4.88 18.78 24.48
N LEU A 376 -5.75 18.99 23.50
CA LEU A 376 -7.05 19.66 23.70
C LEU A 376 -7.93 18.88 24.68
N VAL A 377 -8.05 17.57 24.48
CA VAL A 377 -8.84 16.70 25.37
C VAL A 377 -8.24 16.68 26.77
N MET A 378 -6.92 16.62 26.90
CA MET A 378 -6.25 16.72 28.20
C MET A 378 -6.63 18.01 28.95
N TRP A 379 -6.58 19.18 28.29
CA TRP A 379 -6.96 20.44 28.91
C TRP A 379 -8.43 20.45 29.33
N LEU A 380 -9.32 19.94 28.50
CA LEU A 380 -10.74 19.87 28.83
C LEU A 380 -11.02 18.93 30.00
N THR A 381 -10.38 17.77 30.05
CA THR A 381 -10.51 16.87 31.20
C THR A 381 -9.95 17.51 32.46
N LEU A 382 -8.85 18.27 32.36
CA LEU A 382 -8.30 19.02 33.49
C LEU A 382 -9.29 20.07 34.01
N PHE A 383 -9.81 20.92 33.13
CA PHE A 383 -10.78 21.94 33.53
C PHE A 383 -12.05 21.29 34.09
N ALA A 384 -12.58 20.25 33.43
CA ALA A 384 -13.71 19.49 33.94
C ALA A 384 -13.42 18.94 35.35
N SER A 385 -12.27 18.28 35.56
CA SER A 385 -11.86 17.77 36.88
C SER A 385 -11.86 18.86 37.95
N ILE A 386 -11.24 20.02 37.69
CA ILE A 386 -11.22 21.17 38.62
C ILE A 386 -12.64 21.62 38.96
N PHE A 387 -13.50 21.75 37.95
CA PHE A 387 -14.89 22.10 38.15
C PHE A 387 -15.62 21.04 39.00
N PHE A 388 -15.48 19.76 38.70
CA PHE A 388 -16.13 18.69 39.48
C PHE A 388 -15.69 18.68 40.95
N TRP A 389 -14.41 18.96 41.23
CA TRP A 389 -13.94 19.15 42.60
C TRP A 389 -14.58 20.34 43.30
N PHE A 390 -14.73 21.46 42.60
CA PHE A 390 -15.46 22.62 43.11
C PHE A 390 -16.92 22.26 43.42
N PHE A 391 -17.62 21.60 42.50
CA PHE A 391 -19.01 21.16 42.68
C PHE A 391 -19.18 20.21 43.86
N TRP A 392 -18.26 19.26 44.03
CA TRP A 392 -18.28 18.35 45.16
C TRP A 392 -18.21 19.10 46.50
N ARG A 393 -17.44 20.20 46.55
CA ARG A 393 -17.27 21.04 47.73
C ARG A 393 -18.52 21.88 48.03
N ILE A 394 -19.22 22.37 47.01
CA ILE A 394 -20.39 23.25 47.16
C ILE A 394 -21.75 22.54 46.95
N TRP A 395 -21.74 21.21 46.84
CA TRP A 395 -22.90 20.38 46.50
C TRP A 395 -24.13 20.66 47.36
N ASP A 396 -23.95 20.73 48.68
CA ASP A 396 -25.07 20.92 49.60
C ASP A 396 -25.70 22.31 49.40
N GLY A 397 -24.89 23.35 49.14
CA GLY A 397 -25.38 24.68 48.79
C GLY A 397 -26.09 24.74 47.43
N LEU A 398 -25.71 23.89 46.47
CA LEU A 398 -26.34 23.82 45.14
C LEU A 398 -27.70 23.12 45.17
N VAL A 399 -27.84 22.09 45.98
CA VAL A 399 -29.07 21.27 46.03
C VAL A 399 -30.12 21.88 46.95
N PHE A 400 -29.71 22.47 48.08
CA PHE A 400 -30.65 22.92 49.12
C PHE A 400 -30.97 24.42 49.12
N ALA A 401 -30.20 25.28 48.43
CA ALA A 401 -30.49 26.72 48.40
C ALA A 401 -31.42 27.12 47.23
N ASP A 402 -32.55 27.76 47.51
CA ASP A 402 -33.60 28.04 46.52
C ASP A 402 -33.19 28.95 45.36
N THR A 403 -32.29 29.93 45.57
CA THR A 403 -31.94 30.92 44.53
C THR A 403 -30.56 30.72 43.88
N LYS A 404 -29.55 30.23 44.62
CA LYS A 404 -28.16 30.13 44.12
C LYS A 404 -27.89 28.94 43.19
N GLY A 405 -28.73 27.90 43.21
CA GLY A 405 -28.52 26.71 42.38
C GLY A 405 -28.94 26.85 40.91
N ILE A 406 -29.81 27.81 40.59
CA ILE A 406 -30.34 28.02 39.22
C ILE A 406 -29.28 28.69 38.32
N ASP A 407 -28.60 29.73 38.81
CA ASP A 407 -27.56 30.44 38.06
C ASP A 407 -26.31 29.59 37.79
N VAL A 408 -25.91 28.77 38.78
CA VAL A 408 -24.75 27.87 38.64
C VAL A 408 -25.08 26.66 37.75
N ALA A 409 -26.33 26.19 37.73
CA ALA A 409 -26.80 25.15 36.80
C ALA A 409 -26.88 25.65 35.35
N ALA A 410 -27.31 26.91 35.13
CA ALA A 410 -27.36 27.53 33.81
C ALA A 410 -25.96 27.70 33.18
N LEU A 411 -24.95 28.04 33.99
CA LEU A 411 -23.53 28.09 33.56
C LEU A 411 -23.05 26.74 32.99
N PHE A 412 -23.61 25.63 33.48
CA PHE A 412 -23.29 24.26 33.05
C PHE A 412 -24.07 23.75 31.86
N VAL A 413 -25.24 24.32 31.55
CA VAL A 413 -25.89 24.10 30.24
C VAL A 413 -25.07 24.77 29.14
N ALA A 414 -24.45 25.91 29.44
CA ALA A 414 -23.65 26.66 28.47
C ALA A 414 -22.28 26.02 28.17
N LEU A 415 -21.63 25.35 29.13
CA LEU A 415 -20.28 24.80 28.97
C LEU A 415 -20.17 23.68 27.91
N PRO A 416 -21.05 22.66 27.84
CA PRO A 416 -21.08 21.68 26.76
C PRO A 416 -21.41 22.31 25.40
N GLY A 417 -22.24 23.35 25.37
CA GLY A 417 -22.56 24.11 24.15
C GLY A 417 -21.35 24.91 23.63
N LEU A 418 -20.65 25.60 24.51
CA LEU A 418 -19.40 26.31 24.19
C LEU A 418 -18.30 25.33 23.76
N ALA A 419 -18.17 24.21 24.47
CA ALA A 419 -17.27 23.14 24.08
C ALA A 419 -17.64 22.59 22.70
N SER A 420 -18.92 22.29 22.42
CA SER A 420 -19.36 21.74 21.12
C SER A 420 -19.16 22.72 19.96
N ILE A 421 -19.36 24.02 20.17
CA ILE A 421 -19.07 25.07 19.17
C ILE A 421 -17.56 25.16 18.91
N TRP A 422 -16.75 25.10 19.97
CA TRP A 422 -15.30 25.08 19.86
C TRP A 422 -14.79 23.79 19.19
N PHE A 423 -15.43 22.65 19.43
CA PHE A 423 -15.21 21.38 18.75
C PHE A 423 -15.58 21.43 17.28
N SER A 424 -16.76 21.94 16.95
CA SER A 424 -17.19 22.08 15.56
C SER A 424 -16.16 22.88 14.76
N ARG A 425 -15.57 23.92 15.39
CA ARG A 425 -14.54 24.78 14.78
C ARG A 425 -13.13 24.17 14.76
N ALA A 426 -12.70 23.49 15.81
CA ALA A 426 -11.37 22.87 15.90
C ALA A 426 -11.23 21.61 15.03
N PHE A 427 -12.35 21.00 14.65
CA PHE A 427 -12.42 19.79 13.83
C PHE A 427 -13.04 20.07 12.44
N LYS A 428 -12.88 21.30 11.93
CA LYS A 428 -13.22 21.66 10.56
C LYS A 428 -12.20 21.00 9.60
N ASP A 429 -12.69 19.92 9.00
CA ASP A 429 -12.53 19.60 7.58
C ASP A 429 -11.70 18.39 7.13
N ASP A 430 -10.74 17.82 7.89
CA ASP A 430 -10.10 16.54 7.45
C ASP A 430 -9.63 15.60 8.58
N ILE A 431 -9.77 16.05 9.83
CA ILE A 431 -9.13 15.38 10.99
C ILE A 431 -10.12 14.46 11.71
N ARG A 432 -11.44 14.60 11.50
CA ARG A 432 -12.48 13.83 12.23
C ARG A 432 -12.30 12.31 12.13
N PRO A 433 -12.03 11.71 10.96
CA PRO A 433 -11.79 10.27 10.87
C PRO A 433 -10.48 9.86 11.56
N ARG A 434 -9.56 10.79 11.78
CA ARG A 434 -8.18 10.53 12.23
C ARG A 434 -7.94 10.83 13.71
N ILE A 435 -8.95 11.38 14.41
CA ILE A 435 -8.91 11.64 15.85
C ILE A 435 -8.60 10.32 16.59
N PRO A 436 -7.55 10.28 17.42
CA PRO A 436 -7.25 9.11 18.26
C PRO A 436 -8.43 8.69 19.12
N LEU A 437 -8.69 7.39 19.21
CA LEU A 437 -9.74 6.82 20.08
C LEU A 437 -9.70 7.37 21.52
N VAL A 438 -8.49 7.56 22.05
CA VAL A 438 -8.28 8.14 23.38
C VAL A 438 -8.82 9.56 23.51
N SER A 439 -8.62 10.39 22.49
CA SER A 439 -9.22 11.73 22.46
C SER A 439 -10.75 11.61 22.46
N ARG A 440 -11.32 10.71 21.65
CA ARG A 440 -12.78 10.47 21.62
C ARG A 440 -13.34 10.00 22.96
N ILE A 441 -12.67 9.08 23.64
CA ILE A 441 -13.08 8.60 24.97
C ILE A 441 -13.01 9.74 26.00
N GLY A 442 -11.95 10.55 25.99
CA GLY A 442 -11.85 11.69 26.90
C GLY A 442 -12.94 12.73 26.65
N LEU A 443 -13.27 12.98 25.38
CA LEU A 443 -14.39 13.85 25.00
C LEU A 443 -15.73 13.32 25.49
N LEU A 444 -15.98 12.03 25.30
CA LEU A 444 -17.19 11.37 25.78
C LEU A 444 -17.27 11.44 27.30
N ALA A 445 -16.17 11.18 28.00
CA ALA A 445 -16.12 11.25 29.46
C ALA A 445 -16.47 12.66 29.96
N VAL A 446 -15.86 13.70 29.40
CA VAL A 446 -16.16 15.10 29.77
C VAL A 446 -17.63 15.43 29.49
N GLY A 447 -18.16 15.05 28.31
CA GLY A 447 -19.55 15.29 27.95
C GLY A 447 -20.55 14.56 28.86
N MET A 448 -20.31 13.29 29.14
CA MET A 448 -21.14 12.47 30.03
C MET A 448 -21.08 12.95 31.47
N SER A 449 -19.92 13.37 31.96
CA SER A 449 -19.80 13.97 33.28
C SER A 449 -20.61 15.26 33.37
N ALA A 450 -20.47 16.17 32.40
CA ALA A 450 -21.26 17.41 32.38
C ALA A 450 -22.77 17.14 32.34
N PHE A 451 -23.21 16.18 31.52
CA PHE A 451 -24.61 15.73 31.49
C PHE A 451 -25.07 15.17 32.84
N TYR A 452 -24.24 14.33 33.48
CA TYR A 452 -24.53 13.77 34.80
C TYR A 452 -24.65 14.87 35.88
N ALA A 453 -23.78 15.87 35.89
CA ALA A 453 -23.86 16.98 36.83
C ALA A 453 -25.16 17.79 36.65
N LEU A 454 -25.52 18.09 35.40
CA LEU A 454 -26.78 18.77 35.08
C LEU A 454 -28.00 17.97 35.56
N LEU A 455 -28.05 16.69 35.18
CA LEU A 455 -29.15 15.81 35.56
C LEU A 455 -29.22 15.63 37.08
N GLY A 456 -28.08 15.50 37.75
CA GLY A 456 -28.01 15.39 39.21
C GLY A 456 -28.59 16.61 39.93
N VAL A 457 -28.30 17.82 39.46
CA VAL A 457 -28.89 19.04 40.02
C VAL A 457 -30.40 19.11 39.75
N VAL A 458 -30.84 18.82 38.53
CA VAL A 458 -32.27 18.83 38.16
C VAL A 458 -33.07 17.80 38.96
N VAL A 459 -32.57 16.56 39.07
CA VAL A 459 -33.23 15.48 39.81
C VAL A 459 -33.28 15.82 41.30
N ARG A 460 -32.16 16.29 41.89
CA ARG A 460 -32.11 16.60 43.31
C ARG A 460 -33.00 17.78 43.71
N ARG A 461 -33.12 18.79 42.86
CA ARG A 461 -33.96 19.97 43.13
C ARG A 461 -35.43 19.74 42.76
N GLY A 462 -35.69 19.10 41.62
CA GLY A 462 -37.04 18.95 41.07
C GLY A 462 -37.78 17.72 41.54
N VAL A 463 -37.11 16.56 41.60
CA VAL A 463 -37.75 15.26 41.86
C VAL A 463 -37.57 14.83 43.32
N CYS A 464 -36.44 15.17 43.93
CA CYS A 464 -36.05 14.76 45.28
C CYS A 464 -36.06 15.92 46.28
N SER A 465 -36.92 16.91 46.06
CA SER A 465 -37.10 18.01 47.00
C SER A 465 -37.65 17.52 48.34
N PRO A 466 -37.32 18.20 49.45
CA PRO A 466 -37.89 17.89 50.77
C PRO A 466 -39.42 17.91 50.71
N GLY A 467 -40.05 16.75 50.95
CA GLY A 467 -41.52 16.58 50.91
C GLY A 467 -42.06 15.87 49.67
N SER A 468 -41.23 15.54 48.68
CA SER A 468 -41.64 14.73 47.53
C SER A 468 -41.70 13.23 47.88
N ALA A 469 -42.84 12.58 47.64
CA ALA A 469 -43.02 11.14 47.86
C ALA A 469 -42.38 10.25 46.77
N VAL A 470 -41.82 10.86 45.71
CA VAL A 470 -41.40 10.18 44.48
C VAL A 470 -39.91 9.80 44.49
N CYS A 471 -39.14 10.33 45.44
CA CYS A 471 -37.70 10.11 45.46
C CYS A 471 -37.32 8.74 46.03
N THR A 472 -36.85 7.84 45.16
CA THR A 472 -36.37 6.52 45.59
C THR A 472 -34.94 6.61 46.17
N PRO A 473 -34.58 5.73 47.12
CA PRO A 473 -33.22 5.68 47.69
C PRO A 473 -32.14 5.40 46.62
N GLU A 474 -32.49 4.72 45.54
CA GLU A 474 -31.63 4.46 44.39
C GLU A 474 -31.29 5.76 43.65
N LEU A 475 -32.28 6.63 43.39
CA LEU A 475 -32.05 7.92 42.76
C LEU A 475 -31.16 8.82 43.64
N MET A 476 -31.37 8.79 44.95
CA MET A 476 -30.57 9.54 45.92
C MET A 476 -29.11 9.07 45.93
N THR A 477 -28.86 7.77 45.85
CA THR A 477 -27.49 7.23 45.83
C THR A 477 -26.78 7.54 44.51
N VAL A 478 -27.46 7.37 43.37
CA VAL A 478 -26.93 7.66 42.02
C VAL A 478 -26.60 9.13 41.85
N PHE A 479 -27.43 10.06 42.32
CA PHE A 479 -27.20 11.50 42.24
C PHE A 479 -26.75 12.08 43.59
N SER A 480 -25.74 11.48 44.21
CA SER A 480 -25.22 11.91 45.52
C SER A 480 -23.92 12.71 45.41
N ARG A 481 -23.59 13.41 46.50
CA ARG A 481 -22.26 14.02 46.70
C ARG A 481 -21.13 13.00 46.53
N ASN A 482 -21.32 11.77 47.01
CA ASN A 482 -20.34 10.69 46.89
C ASN A 482 -20.16 10.21 45.44
N ALA A 483 -21.25 10.11 44.67
CA ALA A 483 -21.15 9.78 43.27
C ALA A 483 -20.42 10.88 42.47
N LEU A 484 -20.66 12.16 42.80
CA LEU A 484 -19.93 13.28 42.20
C LEU A 484 -18.44 13.29 42.55
N LEU A 485 -18.06 12.87 43.77
CA LEU A 485 -16.67 12.61 44.14
C LEU A 485 -16.04 11.52 43.25
N GLY A 486 -16.77 10.43 43.02
CA GLY A 486 -16.32 9.36 42.12
C GLY A 486 -16.05 9.86 40.70
N VAL A 487 -16.92 10.70 40.16
CA VAL A 487 -16.72 11.35 38.84
C VAL A 487 -15.51 12.28 38.86
N ALA A 488 -15.35 13.11 39.90
CA ALA A 488 -14.21 14.02 40.05
C ALA A 488 -12.87 13.26 40.08
N LEU A 489 -12.81 12.16 40.84
CA LEU A 489 -11.65 11.28 40.91
C LEU A 489 -11.36 10.63 39.55
N LEU A 490 -12.37 10.09 38.88
CA LEU A 490 -12.24 9.48 37.55
C LEU A 490 -11.65 10.47 36.53
N LEU A 491 -12.18 11.70 36.46
CA LEU A 491 -11.68 12.75 35.58
C LEU A 491 -10.25 13.18 35.95
N SER A 492 -9.91 13.20 37.23
CA SER A 492 -8.55 13.51 37.70
C SER A 492 -7.56 12.45 37.24
N VAL A 493 -7.89 11.17 37.43
CA VAL A 493 -7.08 10.02 36.97
C VAL A 493 -6.92 10.06 35.45
N LEU A 494 -8.01 10.31 34.72
CA LEU A 494 -7.98 10.43 33.27
C LEU A 494 -7.10 11.59 32.82
N THR A 495 -7.15 12.73 33.51
CA THR A 495 -6.31 13.91 33.23
C THR A 495 -4.82 13.58 33.39
N VAL A 496 -4.43 12.97 34.51
CA VAL A 496 -3.04 12.56 34.77
C VAL A 496 -2.58 11.57 33.70
N TRP A 497 -3.41 10.59 33.34
CA TRP A 497 -3.09 9.64 32.30
C TRP A 497 -2.91 10.30 30.92
N LEU A 498 -3.81 11.21 30.52
CA LEU A 498 -3.70 11.98 29.29
C LEU A 498 -2.45 12.87 29.28
N PHE A 499 -2.11 13.47 30.42
CA PHE A 499 -0.90 14.29 30.58
C PHE A 499 0.37 13.45 30.39
N VAL A 500 0.48 12.31 31.07
CA VAL A 500 1.62 11.38 30.91
C VAL A 500 1.72 10.90 29.45
N ARG A 501 0.58 10.59 28.82
CA ARG A 501 0.53 10.18 27.42
C ARG A 501 1.00 11.29 26.47
N LYS A 502 0.50 12.51 26.66
CA LYS A 502 0.94 13.71 25.92
C LYS A 502 2.44 13.92 26.07
N TRP A 503 2.96 13.83 27.30
CA TRP A 503 4.38 14.00 27.57
C TRP A 503 5.24 12.95 26.85
N ARG A 504 4.90 11.66 26.98
CA ARG A 504 5.59 10.58 26.25
C ARG A 504 5.56 10.81 24.75
N PHE A 505 4.41 11.24 24.24
CA PHE A 505 4.22 11.52 22.84
C PHE A 505 5.07 12.69 22.33
N GLN A 506 5.07 13.80 23.07
CA GLN A 506 5.91 14.97 22.80
C GLN A 506 7.39 14.59 22.79
N LYS A 507 7.84 13.81 23.78
CA LYS A 507 9.23 13.35 23.87
C LYS A 507 9.60 12.48 22.67
N SER A 508 8.75 11.53 22.28
CA SER A 508 8.97 10.71 21.08
C SER A 508 9.06 11.56 19.81
N TYR A 509 8.15 12.53 19.64
CA TYR A 509 8.17 13.45 18.49
C TYR A 509 9.46 14.29 18.48
N GLN A 510 9.90 14.83 19.62
CA GLN A 510 11.14 15.60 19.71
C GLN A 510 12.37 14.77 19.37
N VAL A 511 12.44 13.52 19.84
CA VAL A 511 13.55 12.60 19.50
C VAL A 511 13.58 12.33 18.00
N LEU A 512 12.43 12.06 17.38
CA LEU A 512 12.34 11.82 15.94
C LEU A 512 12.70 13.07 15.12
N GLN A 513 12.16 14.23 15.50
CA GLN A 513 12.50 15.51 14.84
C GLN A 513 13.99 15.82 14.94
N LYS A 514 14.60 15.58 16.11
CA LYS A 514 16.04 15.71 16.27
C LYS A 514 16.81 14.80 15.31
N ASN A 515 16.45 13.52 15.22
CA ASN A 515 17.09 12.58 14.31
C ASN A 515 16.96 12.98 12.83
N VAL A 516 15.85 13.61 12.45
CA VAL A 516 15.61 14.09 11.08
C VAL A 516 16.38 15.38 10.80
N ILE A 517 16.48 16.31 11.76
CA ILE A 517 17.07 17.64 11.55
C ILE A 517 18.59 17.63 11.71
N ASP A 518 19.12 16.89 12.68
CA ASP A 518 20.55 16.88 13.03
C ASP A 518 21.48 16.67 11.80
N PRO A 519 21.17 15.76 10.84
CA PRO A 519 22.00 15.57 9.65
C PRO A 519 22.07 16.78 8.70
N TYR A 520 21.06 17.65 8.69
CA TYR A 520 20.96 18.80 7.78
C TYR A 520 21.32 20.14 8.43
N SER A 521 21.54 20.15 9.75
CA SER A 521 21.94 21.35 10.51
C SER A 521 23.45 21.59 10.56
N ARG A 522 24.24 20.72 9.92
CA ARG A 522 25.69 20.82 9.76
C ARG A 522 26.00 21.12 8.31
#